data_AF-A0A9P5SGZ7-F1
#
_entry.id   AF-A0A9P5SGZ7-F1
#
_cell.length_a   1.000
_cell.length_b   1.000
_cell.length_c   1.000
_cell.angle_alpha   90.00
_cell.angle_beta   90.00
_cell.angle_gamma   90.00
#
_symmetry.space_group_name_H-M   'P 1'
#
loop_
_entity.id
_entity.type
_entity.pdbx_description
1 polymer ?
#
loop_
_entity_poly.entity_id
_entity_poly.type
_entity_poly.pdbx_seq_one_letter_code
_entity_poly.pdbx_strand_id
1 'polypeptide(L)'
;MGPPLLAQPDRNKGPFNKTRPSSFLLILALLFLCSLWTSPTTASPIALTRPLSSQEAPLSSLSSTALAQASSESYSHPRLTKRQEPLSEQPLYDLVERLLPQPYHAHFVFKLQPGLTIASSTTNVHDAFRISNGEDNKIFVEGATLSGLGAGLNYYLKHVCKVEMSWSGDRFSGANGIPSTPPRITADVTTDPAGITRASFVPLRYYMNVVTFGYSFVFWDWKRWERELDWMVLNGVNMALGMVGQEYVVRRFYENLGLTREELNSFIGGPAFMPWQRMGNTQGSWGYANDTQFKNDWIDSQWELQQQIIERMKILNITAILPAFNGFVPRQLQTKFPNSTFEESSDWGGMPEKYSKVHFIPSTDPLFNTLSKQFIELQTSMYNGYTSHYYLLDLYNELVPTCTRVDCLQALTAGVMKALKSADPQAVWVLQGWFLLNRGVWQPPQTKAFFDGIREVNNGRDAFVIDLYSDVAPLWRSSEGFFGIDWGWSM
;
A
#
# COMPACT_ATOMS: atom_id res chain seq x y z
N MET A 1 72.10 -24.69 21.61
CA MET A 1 71.69 -23.73 20.55
C MET A 1 70.40 -23.08 21.04
N GLY A 2 70.48 -21.81 21.43
CA GLY A 2 69.35 -21.05 21.97
C GLY A 2 68.47 -20.44 20.88
N PRO A 3 67.30 -19.87 21.27
CA PRO A 3 66.37 -19.18 20.39
C PRO A 3 66.61 -17.65 20.36
N PRO A 4 66.01 -16.94 19.38
CA PRO A 4 65.50 -15.57 19.57
C PRO A 4 64.01 -15.48 19.10
N LEU A 5 63.00 -14.82 19.70
CA LEU A 5 62.82 -13.52 20.41
C LEU A 5 63.19 -12.30 19.54
N LEU A 6 62.22 -11.51 19.02
CA LEU A 6 61.72 -10.18 19.50
C LEU A 6 61.18 -9.43 18.24
N ALA A 7 60.33 -8.39 18.23
CA ALA A 7 59.60 -7.58 19.19
C ALA A 7 58.55 -6.71 18.45
N GLN A 8 57.57 -6.17 19.19
CA GLN A 8 56.65 -5.09 18.80
C GLN A 8 57.37 -3.78 18.45
N PRO A 9 56.70 -2.80 17.78
CA PRO A 9 57.05 -1.40 17.89
C PRO A 9 56.09 -0.61 18.80
N ASP A 10 56.69 0.45 19.32
CA ASP A 10 56.45 1.19 20.55
C ASP A 10 55.52 2.43 20.37
N ARG A 11 55.02 2.95 21.49
CA ARG A 11 54.27 4.21 21.60
C ARG A 11 55.21 5.42 21.77
N ASN A 12 54.70 6.57 21.31
CA ASN A 12 55.02 7.98 21.67
C ASN A 12 56.17 8.73 20.94
N LYS A 13 55.77 9.76 20.15
CA LYS A 13 56.03 11.21 20.37
C LYS A 13 55.30 12.07 19.29
N GLY A 14 54.56 13.12 19.71
CA GLY A 14 53.65 14.00 18.92
C GLY A 14 54.33 15.15 18.13
N PRO A 15 53.68 16.30 17.77
CA PRO A 15 52.46 16.92 18.35
C PRO A 15 51.37 17.45 17.35
N PHE A 16 50.20 17.85 17.92
CA PHE A 16 49.13 18.81 17.51
C PHE A 16 49.16 19.42 16.07
N ASN A 17 48.06 19.59 15.29
CA ASN A 17 46.79 20.26 15.64
C ASN A 17 45.74 20.18 14.48
N LYS A 18 44.45 20.07 14.86
CA LYS A 18 43.19 20.52 14.21
C LYS A 18 42.82 20.10 12.77
N THR A 19 41.80 19.23 12.66
CA THR A 19 40.48 19.52 12.05
C THR A 19 39.50 18.37 12.38
N ARG A 20 38.30 18.69 12.87
CA ARG A 20 37.16 17.73 13.01
C ARG A 20 36.42 17.63 11.67
N PRO A 21 35.80 16.48 11.37
CA PRO A 21 34.34 16.50 11.36
C PRO A 21 33.70 15.37 12.17
N SER A 22 32.56 15.72 12.75
CA SER A 22 31.62 14.88 13.47
C SER A 22 30.83 13.96 12.55
N SER A 23 30.39 12.83 13.13
CA SER A 23 29.28 11.97 12.69
C SER A 23 29.63 10.79 11.77
N PHE A 24 30.43 9.86 12.29
CA PHE A 24 30.41 8.45 11.91
C PHE A 24 29.80 7.65 13.07
N LEU A 25 28.58 7.13 12.89
CA LEU A 25 28.05 5.88 13.48
C LEU A 25 26.60 5.65 13.00
N LEU A 26 26.46 5.53 11.67
CA LEU A 26 25.53 4.58 11.07
C LEU A 26 26.15 3.18 11.31
N ILE A 27 25.33 2.16 11.61
CA ILE A 27 25.69 0.75 11.91
C ILE A 27 25.89 0.47 13.41
N LEU A 28 24.78 0.30 14.15
CA LEU A 28 24.59 -0.71 15.23
C LEU A 28 23.17 -0.60 15.84
N ALA A 29 22.17 -1.07 15.11
CA ALA A 29 20.85 -1.46 15.63
C ALA A 29 20.18 -2.41 14.61
N LEU A 30 20.66 -3.65 14.48
CA LEU A 30 20.20 -4.84 15.24
C LEU A 30 18.87 -5.36 14.65
N LEU A 31 18.77 -6.44 13.84
CA LEU A 31 19.55 -7.67 13.80
C LEU A 31 19.90 -8.21 15.19
N PHE A 32 18.87 -8.52 15.98
CA PHE A 32 18.90 -9.64 16.93
C PHE A 32 17.47 -10.22 17.04
N LEU A 33 17.06 -10.87 15.95
CA LEU A 33 16.10 -11.96 16.00
C LEU A 33 16.92 -13.26 16.04
N CYS A 34 16.56 -14.14 16.96
CA CYS A 34 17.04 -15.51 17.17
C CYS A 34 18.35 -15.72 17.98
N SER A 35 18.18 -15.97 19.28
CA SER A 35 18.85 -17.11 19.93
C SER A 35 17.87 -17.84 20.84
N LEU A 36 17.77 -19.15 20.60
CA LEU A 36 16.91 -20.13 21.26
C LEU A 36 17.45 -20.52 22.65
N TRP A 37 16.51 -20.74 23.58
CA TRP A 37 16.47 -21.77 24.63
C TRP A 37 17.73 -22.10 25.44
N THR A 38 17.70 -21.76 26.74
CA THR A 38 18.06 -22.68 27.83
C THR A 38 17.09 -22.47 29.02
N SER A 39 16.62 -23.58 29.62
CA SER A 39 15.56 -23.65 30.63
C SER A 39 16.11 -23.47 32.09
N PRO A 40 15.32 -23.74 33.16
CA PRO A 40 14.78 -22.75 34.09
C PRO A 40 15.43 -22.80 35.48
N THR A 41 15.31 -21.73 36.29
CA THR A 41 15.05 -21.81 37.76
C THR A 41 14.96 -20.42 38.42
N THR A 42 13.83 -20.21 39.11
CA THR A 42 13.59 -19.46 40.36
C THR A 42 14.14 -18.02 40.53
N ALA A 43 13.25 -17.03 40.46
CA ALA A 43 12.98 -16.07 41.56
C ALA A 43 11.84 -15.08 41.18
N SER A 44 10.93 -14.81 42.11
CA SER A 44 9.96 -13.70 42.13
C SER A 44 10.12 -12.95 43.47
N PRO A 45 9.50 -11.79 43.71
CA PRO A 45 9.07 -10.71 42.80
C PRO A 45 9.60 -9.33 43.25
N ILE A 46 9.60 -8.31 42.36
CA ILE A 46 9.62 -6.90 42.79
C ILE A 46 8.47 -6.17 42.09
N ALA A 47 7.49 -5.74 42.89
CA ALA A 47 6.42 -4.86 42.48
C ALA A 47 6.97 -3.44 42.28
N LEU A 48 6.66 -2.82 41.14
CA LEU A 48 6.81 -1.38 40.93
C LEU A 48 5.43 -0.78 40.66
N THR A 49 4.88 -0.24 41.74
CA THR A 49 3.70 0.61 41.80
C THR A 49 3.91 1.91 41.00
N ARG A 50 2.95 2.25 40.15
CA ARG A 50 2.90 3.50 39.38
C ARG A 50 2.12 4.56 40.19
N PRO A 51 2.61 5.81 40.35
CA PRO A 51 1.88 6.82 41.10
C PRO A 51 0.76 7.44 40.26
N LEU A 52 -0.42 7.57 40.89
CA LEU A 52 -1.61 8.27 40.44
C LEU A 52 -1.58 9.72 40.95
N SER A 53 -1.60 10.70 40.03
CA SER A 53 -2.16 12.06 40.21
C SER A 53 -2.14 12.75 38.84
N SER A 54 -3.24 12.76 38.09
CA SER A 54 -4.35 13.74 38.10
C SER A 54 -4.14 14.92 37.13
N GLN A 55 -4.81 14.86 35.99
CA GLN A 55 -5.78 15.86 35.51
C GLN A 55 -6.20 15.50 34.07
N GLU A 56 -7.21 14.64 33.95
CA GLU A 56 -8.00 14.55 32.71
C GLU A 56 -9.00 15.70 32.72
N ALA A 57 -8.90 16.59 31.73
CA ALA A 57 -9.93 17.58 31.46
C ALA A 57 -11.14 16.88 30.80
N PRO A 58 -12.38 17.19 31.19
CA PRO A 58 -13.56 16.53 30.66
C PRO A 58 -13.76 16.89 29.18
N LEU A 59 -13.93 15.86 28.34
CA LEU A 59 -14.48 15.94 26.99
C LEU A 59 -15.92 16.46 27.06
N SER A 60 -16.11 17.77 27.20
CA SER A 60 -17.43 18.39 27.16
C SER A 60 -17.37 19.80 26.56
N SER A 61 -17.00 19.91 25.29
CA SER A 61 -17.40 21.04 24.42
C SER A 61 -17.01 20.81 22.96
N LEU A 62 -17.43 19.70 22.37
CA LEU A 62 -17.63 19.66 20.92
C LEU A 62 -19.14 19.65 20.71
N SER A 63 -19.66 20.74 20.14
CA SER A 63 -21.08 20.87 19.86
C SER A 63 -21.53 19.71 18.97
N SER A 64 -22.39 18.88 19.54
CA SER A 64 -23.01 17.68 18.96
C SER A 64 -23.76 17.93 17.65
N THR A 65 -23.91 19.17 17.22
CA THR A 65 -24.58 19.58 15.98
C THR A 65 -23.69 19.46 14.74
N ALA A 66 -22.36 19.61 14.83
CA ALA A 66 -21.48 19.57 13.66
C ALA A 66 -21.14 18.13 13.19
N LEU A 67 -21.11 17.16 14.11
CA LEU A 67 -20.92 15.74 13.79
C LEU A 67 -22.23 15.05 13.35
N ALA A 68 -23.38 15.54 13.80
CA ALA A 68 -24.68 14.93 13.49
C ALA A 68 -25.19 15.25 12.08
N GLN A 69 -24.83 16.40 11.50
CA GLN A 69 -25.29 16.78 10.15
C GLN A 69 -24.53 16.12 8.99
N ALA A 70 -23.45 15.38 9.26
CA ALA A 70 -22.74 14.58 8.26
C ALA A 70 -23.28 13.15 8.12
N SER A 71 -24.33 12.77 8.88
CA SER A 71 -24.72 11.36 9.09
C SER A 71 -25.99 10.88 8.38
N SER A 72 -26.50 11.59 7.38
CA SER A 72 -27.69 11.13 6.61
C SER A 72 -27.52 11.07 5.08
N GLU A 73 -26.35 11.36 4.54
CA GLU A 73 -26.02 10.92 3.17
C GLU A 73 -25.45 9.51 3.29
N SER A 74 -26.10 8.52 2.66
CA SER A 74 -25.49 7.22 2.44
C SER A 74 -24.12 7.45 1.80
N TYR A 75 -23.03 7.16 2.52
CA TYR A 75 -21.68 7.27 1.97
C TYR A 75 -21.45 6.13 0.97
N SER A 76 -22.16 6.17 -0.16
CA SER A 76 -21.82 5.36 -1.32
C SER A 76 -20.66 6.07 -1.98
N HIS A 77 -19.43 5.55 -1.86
CA HIS A 77 -18.32 6.06 -2.65
C HIS A 77 -18.76 5.98 -4.13
N PRO A 78 -18.96 7.12 -4.83
CA PRO A 78 -19.77 7.18 -6.06
C PRO A 78 -19.21 6.37 -7.24
N ARG A 79 -17.99 5.81 -7.07
CA ARG A 79 -17.25 5.04 -8.06
C ARG A 79 -17.03 3.57 -7.71
N LEU A 80 -17.43 3.10 -6.52
CA LEU A 80 -17.40 1.67 -6.19
C LEU A 80 -18.67 0.92 -6.66
N THR A 81 -19.72 1.66 -7.06
CA THR A 81 -21.07 1.12 -7.30
C THR A 81 -21.46 0.97 -8.77
N LYS A 82 -20.63 1.41 -9.73
CA LYS A 82 -20.90 1.29 -11.17
C LYS A 82 -19.88 0.39 -11.87
N ARG A 83 -20.10 -0.92 -11.84
CA ARG A 83 -19.51 -1.86 -12.82
C ARG A 83 -20.61 -2.45 -13.69
N GLN A 84 -20.31 -2.59 -14.99
CA GLN A 84 -21.27 -2.97 -16.04
C GLN A 84 -21.44 -4.48 -16.23
N GLU A 85 -20.53 -5.30 -15.70
CA GLU A 85 -20.61 -6.77 -15.83
C GLU A 85 -21.21 -7.39 -14.56
N PRO A 86 -22.12 -8.37 -14.67
CA PRO A 86 -22.61 -9.11 -13.52
C PRO A 86 -21.44 -9.85 -12.87
N LEU A 87 -21.28 -9.66 -11.57
CA LEU A 87 -20.28 -10.39 -10.79
C LEU A 87 -20.67 -11.89 -10.75
N SER A 88 -19.66 -12.75 -10.89
CA SER A 88 -19.78 -14.20 -10.80
C SER A 88 -19.16 -14.71 -9.50
N GLU A 89 -19.80 -15.68 -8.84
CA GLU A 89 -19.25 -16.37 -7.67
C GLU A 89 -18.15 -17.40 -8.02
N GLN A 90 -17.97 -17.72 -9.31
CA GLN A 90 -17.00 -18.71 -9.79
C GLN A 90 -15.58 -18.57 -9.16
N PRO A 91 -15.02 -17.37 -8.97
CA PRO A 91 -13.68 -17.23 -8.40
C PRO A 91 -13.52 -17.83 -7.00
N LEU A 92 -14.61 -17.92 -6.23
CA LEU A 92 -14.61 -18.52 -4.89
C LEU A 92 -14.64 -20.06 -4.97
N TYR A 93 -15.33 -20.62 -5.95
CA TYR A 93 -15.28 -22.06 -6.23
C TYR A 93 -13.87 -22.45 -6.69
N ASP A 94 -13.27 -21.70 -7.61
CA ASP A 94 -11.90 -21.95 -8.07
C ASP A 94 -10.89 -21.83 -6.91
N LEU A 95 -11.10 -20.90 -5.98
CA LEU A 95 -10.29 -20.74 -4.77
C LEU A 95 -10.41 -21.95 -3.85
N VAL A 96 -11.63 -22.47 -3.64
CA VAL A 96 -11.85 -23.70 -2.87
C VAL A 96 -11.13 -24.88 -3.52
N GLU A 97 -11.21 -25.01 -4.85
CA GLU A 97 -10.53 -26.08 -5.59
C GLU A 97 -9.01 -25.99 -5.47
N ARG A 98 -8.44 -24.77 -5.53
CA ARG A 98 -7.00 -24.54 -5.36
C ARG A 98 -6.51 -24.85 -3.95
N LEU A 99 -7.24 -24.44 -2.92
CA LEU A 99 -6.74 -24.41 -1.54
C LEU A 99 -7.16 -25.61 -0.68
N LEU A 100 -8.32 -26.20 -0.95
CA LEU A 100 -8.95 -27.19 -0.07
C LEU A 100 -8.96 -28.59 -0.69
N PRO A 101 -8.97 -29.66 0.12
CA PRO A 101 -9.00 -31.02 -0.41
C PRO A 101 -10.36 -31.34 -1.06
N GLN A 102 -10.37 -32.33 -1.96
CA GLN A 102 -11.51 -32.72 -2.78
C GLN A 102 -12.87 -32.83 -2.05
N PRO A 103 -12.95 -33.33 -0.80
CA PRO A 103 -14.22 -33.36 -0.07
C PRO A 103 -14.88 -31.99 0.12
N TYR A 104 -14.14 -30.87 0.03
CA TYR A 104 -14.70 -29.52 0.20
C TYR A 104 -15.28 -28.94 -1.09
N HIS A 105 -14.85 -29.41 -2.27
CA HIS A 105 -15.13 -28.79 -3.57
C HIS A 105 -16.62 -28.68 -3.87
N ALA A 106 -17.41 -29.69 -3.49
CA ALA A 106 -18.86 -29.73 -3.74
C ALA A 106 -19.73 -29.29 -2.55
N HIS A 107 -19.13 -28.94 -1.40
CA HIS A 107 -19.88 -28.67 -0.18
C HIS A 107 -20.11 -27.19 0.09
N PHE A 108 -19.35 -26.30 -0.55
CA PHE A 108 -19.65 -24.87 -0.46
C PHE A 108 -20.65 -24.46 -1.53
N VAL A 109 -21.59 -23.60 -1.15
CA VAL A 109 -22.45 -22.88 -2.08
C VAL A 109 -22.26 -21.39 -1.82
N PHE A 110 -21.66 -20.70 -2.79
CA PHE A 110 -21.48 -19.26 -2.76
C PHE A 110 -22.67 -18.58 -3.43
N LYS A 111 -23.14 -17.48 -2.82
CA LYS A 111 -24.22 -16.66 -3.38
C LYS A 111 -23.97 -15.18 -3.11
N LEU A 112 -23.85 -14.39 -4.16
CA LEU A 112 -23.89 -12.94 -4.04
C LEU A 112 -25.29 -12.48 -3.65
N GLN A 113 -25.35 -11.68 -2.60
CA GLN A 113 -26.56 -11.05 -2.11
C GLN A 113 -26.29 -9.56 -1.87
N PRO A 114 -26.29 -8.73 -2.93
CA PRO A 114 -26.15 -7.29 -2.78
C PRO A 114 -27.17 -6.73 -1.78
N GLY A 115 -26.72 -5.88 -0.86
CA GLY A 115 -27.56 -5.34 0.21
C GLY A 115 -27.73 -6.26 1.42
N LEU A 116 -27.03 -7.41 1.49
CA LEU A 116 -26.93 -8.19 2.72
C LEU A 116 -26.44 -7.29 3.88
N THR A 117 -27.19 -7.29 4.96
CA THR A 117 -26.93 -6.46 6.15
C THR A 117 -27.25 -7.24 7.43
N ILE A 118 -26.85 -6.71 8.58
CA ILE A 118 -27.18 -7.27 9.90
C ILE A 118 -28.47 -6.60 10.40
N ALA A 119 -29.44 -7.40 10.84
CA ALA A 119 -30.78 -6.95 11.22
C ALA A 119 -30.84 -5.86 12.32
N SER A 120 -29.76 -5.67 13.10
CA SER A 120 -29.68 -4.71 14.21
C SER A 120 -28.71 -3.54 14.00
N SER A 121 -28.13 -3.35 12.81
CA SER A 121 -27.06 -2.35 12.67
C SER A 121 -27.59 -0.91 12.68
N THR A 122 -27.29 -0.16 13.74
CA THR A 122 -27.36 1.31 13.78
C THR A 122 -26.17 1.98 13.07
N THR A 123 -25.26 1.18 12.50
CA THR A 123 -24.01 1.59 11.85
C THR A 123 -24.09 1.43 10.34
N ASN A 124 -23.37 2.27 9.60
CA ASN A 124 -23.21 2.13 8.15
C ASN A 124 -22.54 0.78 7.83
N VAL A 125 -23.27 -0.12 7.15
CA VAL A 125 -22.76 -1.41 6.66
C VAL A 125 -22.39 -1.25 5.19
N HIS A 126 -21.13 -1.55 4.86
CA HIS A 126 -20.62 -1.44 3.48
C HIS A 126 -20.32 -2.79 2.82
N ASP A 127 -20.12 -3.82 3.62
CA ASP A 127 -19.91 -5.19 3.15
C ASP A 127 -20.37 -6.15 4.25
N ALA A 128 -20.81 -7.34 3.88
CA ALA A 128 -21.29 -8.32 4.83
C ALA A 128 -21.17 -9.74 4.27
N PHE A 129 -21.15 -10.70 5.17
CA PHE A 129 -21.32 -12.11 4.84
C PHE A 129 -22.20 -12.81 5.86
N ARG A 130 -22.79 -13.93 5.43
CA ARG A 130 -23.50 -14.88 6.27
C ARG A 130 -23.05 -16.30 5.94
N ILE A 131 -22.69 -17.07 6.96
CA ILE A 131 -22.44 -18.50 6.82
C ILE A 131 -23.54 -19.30 7.51
N SER A 132 -24.07 -20.31 6.83
CA SER A 132 -25.15 -21.13 7.36
C SER A 132 -25.06 -22.58 6.87
N ASN A 133 -25.73 -23.48 7.57
CA ASN A 133 -25.83 -24.86 7.10
C ASN A 133 -26.95 -24.97 6.07
N GLY A 134 -26.64 -25.53 4.91
CA GLY A 134 -27.61 -25.95 3.92
C GLY A 134 -28.09 -27.40 4.13
N GLU A 135 -28.92 -27.84 3.19
CA GLU A 135 -29.29 -29.24 3.00
C GLU A 135 -28.07 -30.06 2.54
N ASP A 136 -28.14 -31.39 2.65
CA ASP A 136 -27.11 -32.33 2.17
C ASP A 136 -25.68 -32.02 2.65
N ASN A 137 -25.54 -31.57 3.90
CA ASN A 137 -24.27 -31.16 4.52
C ASN A 137 -23.53 -30.01 3.81
N LYS A 138 -24.22 -29.22 2.97
CA LYS A 138 -23.64 -28.04 2.35
C LYS A 138 -23.44 -26.91 3.35
N ILE A 139 -22.45 -26.08 3.09
CA ILE A 139 -22.17 -24.83 3.79
C ILE A 139 -22.48 -23.69 2.82
N PHE A 140 -23.49 -22.90 3.17
CA PHE A 140 -23.85 -21.72 2.40
C PHE A 140 -23.01 -20.54 2.86
N VAL A 141 -22.43 -19.82 1.90
CA VAL A 141 -21.70 -18.59 2.12
C VAL A 141 -22.36 -17.52 1.25
N GLU A 142 -23.11 -16.64 1.90
CA GLU A 142 -23.74 -15.48 1.27
C GLU A 142 -22.88 -14.24 1.53
N GLY A 143 -22.74 -13.36 0.54
CA GLY A 143 -21.89 -12.17 0.66
C GLY A 143 -22.44 -11.00 -0.12
N ALA A 144 -22.34 -9.78 0.44
CA ALA A 144 -22.72 -8.56 -0.26
C ALA A 144 -21.80 -8.27 -1.45
N THR A 145 -20.55 -8.75 -1.39
CA THR A 145 -19.50 -8.62 -2.41
C THR A 145 -18.67 -9.90 -2.51
N LEU A 146 -17.81 -10.03 -3.53
CA LEU A 146 -16.85 -11.15 -3.63
C LEU A 146 -15.88 -11.20 -2.45
N SER A 147 -15.41 -10.04 -1.98
CA SER A 147 -14.58 -9.96 -0.77
C SER A 147 -15.34 -10.35 0.49
N GLY A 148 -16.65 -10.09 0.55
CA GLY A 148 -17.53 -10.60 1.61
C GLY A 148 -17.62 -12.13 1.58
N LEU A 149 -17.81 -12.73 0.41
CA LEU A 149 -17.80 -14.18 0.25
C LEU A 149 -16.45 -14.79 0.69
N GLY A 150 -15.33 -14.20 0.27
CA GLY A 150 -13.99 -14.61 0.69
C GLY A 150 -13.80 -14.54 2.20
N ALA A 151 -14.19 -13.42 2.81
CA ALA A 151 -14.15 -13.26 4.26
C ALA A 151 -15.04 -14.27 4.99
N GLY A 152 -16.22 -14.59 4.45
CA GLY A 152 -17.13 -15.60 5.00
C GLY A 152 -16.55 -17.01 4.93
N LEU A 153 -15.95 -17.39 3.81
CA LEU A 153 -15.20 -18.64 3.68
C LEU A 153 -14.07 -18.72 4.70
N ASN A 154 -13.25 -17.67 4.80
CA ASN A 154 -12.16 -17.63 5.77
C ASN A 154 -12.66 -17.69 7.22
N TYR A 155 -13.79 -17.05 7.52
CA TYR A 155 -14.42 -17.12 8.84
C TYR A 155 -14.83 -18.56 9.18
N TYR A 156 -15.47 -19.26 8.23
CA TYR A 156 -15.79 -20.68 8.39
C TYR A 156 -14.53 -21.53 8.61
N LEU A 157 -13.49 -21.34 7.80
CA LEU A 157 -12.22 -22.08 7.93
C LEU A 157 -11.56 -21.85 9.30
N LYS A 158 -11.47 -20.59 9.75
CA LYS A 158 -10.85 -20.22 11.04
C LYS A 158 -11.67 -20.68 12.24
N HIS A 159 -12.97 -20.46 12.22
CA HIS A 159 -13.80 -20.61 13.42
C HIS A 159 -14.53 -21.96 13.50
N VAL A 160 -14.81 -22.61 12.37
CA VAL A 160 -15.48 -23.92 12.33
C VAL A 160 -14.47 -25.03 12.07
N CYS A 161 -13.67 -24.92 11.01
CA CYS A 161 -12.64 -25.93 10.69
C CYS A 161 -11.39 -25.84 11.58
N LYS A 162 -11.18 -24.72 12.30
CA LYS A 162 -10.00 -24.46 13.15
C LYS A 162 -8.67 -24.51 12.39
N VAL A 163 -8.67 -24.01 11.16
CA VAL A 163 -7.50 -23.92 10.28
C VAL A 163 -7.25 -22.48 9.84
N GLU A 164 -6.04 -22.21 9.37
CA GLU A 164 -5.62 -20.89 8.95
C GLU A 164 -4.69 -20.99 7.73
N MET A 165 -4.75 -19.97 6.87
CA MET A 165 -3.81 -19.70 5.79
C MET A 165 -2.97 -18.46 6.15
N SER A 166 -1.65 -18.61 6.25
CA SER A 166 -0.72 -17.54 6.64
C SER A 166 0.50 -17.51 5.71
N TRP A 167 1.30 -16.43 5.68
CA TRP A 167 2.53 -16.46 4.87
C TRP A 167 3.54 -17.51 5.33
N SER A 168 3.59 -17.82 6.62
CA SER A 168 4.50 -18.81 7.20
C SER A 168 4.07 -20.27 6.98
N GLY A 169 2.84 -20.50 6.52
CA GLY A 169 2.33 -21.82 6.25
C GLY A 169 0.82 -21.95 6.45
N ASP A 170 0.29 -23.06 5.94
CA ASP A 170 -1.13 -23.35 5.92
C ASP A 170 -1.43 -24.57 6.76
N ARG A 171 -2.44 -24.48 7.61
CA ARG A 171 -2.86 -25.60 8.49
C ARG A 171 -3.91 -26.48 7.80
N PHE A 172 -3.75 -26.75 6.51
CA PHE A 172 -4.73 -27.54 5.75
C PHE A 172 -4.44 -29.04 5.73
N SER A 173 -3.24 -29.48 6.09
CA SER A 173 -2.84 -30.90 6.02
C SER A 173 -2.26 -31.44 7.34
N GLY A 174 -2.16 -32.77 7.44
CA GLY A 174 -1.60 -33.49 8.59
C GLY A 174 -2.61 -33.83 9.70
N ALA A 175 -2.13 -34.43 10.80
CA ALA A 175 -2.97 -34.90 11.92
C ALA A 175 -3.76 -33.77 12.62
N ASN A 176 -3.28 -32.53 12.47
CA ASN A 176 -3.94 -31.31 12.95
C ASN A 176 -4.49 -30.45 11.81
N GLY A 177 -4.58 -30.99 10.59
CA GLY A 177 -5.01 -30.30 9.38
C GLY A 177 -6.52 -30.06 9.32
N ILE A 178 -7.01 -29.71 8.13
CA ILE A 178 -8.44 -29.47 7.93
C ILE A 178 -9.22 -30.77 8.17
N PRO A 179 -10.41 -30.73 8.80
CA PRO A 179 -11.25 -31.91 8.98
C PRO A 179 -11.50 -32.62 7.64
N SER A 180 -11.58 -33.95 7.64
CA SER A 180 -11.72 -34.75 6.41
C SER A 180 -12.98 -34.43 5.62
N THR A 181 -14.02 -33.94 6.29
CA THR A 181 -15.25 -33.42 5.70
C THR A 181 -15.60 -32.08 6.34
N PRO A 182 -16.28 -31.17 5.61
CA PRO A 182 -16.71 -29.88 6.14
C PRO A 182 -17.60 -30.05 7.39
N PRO A 183 -17.20 -29.55 8.58
CA PRO A 183 -18.03 -29.65 9.77
C PRO A 183 -19.26 -28.74 9.69
N ARG A 184 -20.41 -29.21 10.20
CA ARG A 184 -21.57 -28.33 10.33
C ARG A 184 -21.32 -27.21 11.34
N ILE A 185 -21.91 -26.05 11.10
CA ILE A 185 -21.91 -24.91 12.00
C ILE A 185 -22.79 -25.26 13.22
N THR A 186 -22.17 -25.43 14.38
CA THR A 186 -22.86 -25.75 15.66
C THR A 186 -22.92 -24.56 16.61
N ALA A 187 -22.10 -23.52 16.39
CA ALA A 187 -22.04 -22.34 17.24
C ALA A 187 -23.19 -21.36 16.91
N ASP A 188 -23.87 -20.90 17.96
CA ASP A 188 -24.72 -19.71 18.02
C ASP A 188 -25.94 -19.63 17.07
N VAL A 189 -26.54 -20.77 16.73
CA VAL A 189 -27.89 -20.83 16.10
C VAL A 189 -28.98 -20.29 17.04
N THR A 190 -28.64 -20.02 18.31
CA THR A 190 -29.54 -19.46 19.33
C THR A 190 -29.80 -17.96 19.18
N THR A 191 -28.98 -17.21 18.44
CA THR A 191 -29.09 -15.74 18.32
C THR A 191 -29.49 -15.25 16.92
N ASP A 192 -29.15 -15.99 15.85
CA ASP A 192 -29.61 -15.72 14.48
C ASP A 192 -29.95 -17.04 13.76
N PRO A 193 -31.25 -17.38 13.60
CA PRO A 193 -31.66 -18.63 12.94
C PRO A 193 -31.27 -18.68 11.45
N ALA A 194 -30.86 -17.56 10.83
CA ALA A 194 -30.39 -17.52 9.46
C ALA A 194 -28.91 -17.93 9.30
N GLY A 195 -28.13 -18.02 10.39
CA GLY A 195 -26.71 -18.36 10.39
C GLY A 195 -25.83 -17.30 11.05
N ILE A 196 -24.51 -17.41 10.91
CA ILE A 196 -23.56 -16.46 11.48
C ILE A 196 -23.33 -15.32 10.48
N THR A 197 -23.84 -14.14 10.82
CA THR A 197 -23.69 -12.92 10.00
C THR A 197 -22.62 -11.99 10.57
N ARG A 198 -21.75 -11.43 9.72
CA ARG A 198 -20.75 -10.39 10.07
C ARG A 198 -20.74 -9.30 9.00
N ALA A 199 -20.35 -8.09 9.40
CA ALA A 199 -20.34 -6.92 8.52
C ALA A 199 -19.08 -6.08 8.72
N SER A 200 -18.70 -5.37 7.66
CA SER A 200 -17.69 -4.32 7.66
C SER A 200 -18.35 -2.96 7.70
N PHE A 201 -17.90 -2.11 8.64
CA PHE A 201 -18.28 -0.71 8.71
C PHE A 201 -17.43 0.19 7.81
N VAL A 202 -16.40 -0.35 7.14
CA VAL A 202 -15.58 0.38 6.17
C VAL A 202 -15.84 -0.12 4.76
N PRO A 203 -15.91 0.79 3.75
CA PRO A 203 -16.09 0.42 2.35
C PRO A 203 -14.83 -0.16 1.71
N LEU A 204 -13.66 0.28 2.17
CA LEU A 204 -12.36 -0.08 1.60
C LEU A 204 -11.51 -0.79 2.65
N ARG A 205 -10.96 -1.95 2.30
CA ARG A 205 -9.91 -2.62 3.06
C ARG A 205 -8.70 -2.69 2.13
N TYR A 206 -7.82 -1.72 2.34
CA TYR A 206 -6.59 -1.50 1.60
C TYR A 206 -5.50 -2.49 2.04
N TYR A 207 -4.62 -2.88 1.12
CA TYR A 207 -3.44 -3.68 1.42
C TYR A 207 -2.22 -3.24 0.61
N MET A 208 -1.05 -3.47 1.22
CA MET A 208 0.33 -3.23 0.77
C MET A 208 0.89 -1.84 1.13
N ASN A 209 2.22 -1.74 1.13
CA ASN A 209 2.95 -0.48 1.12
C ASN A 209 3.82 -0.48 -0.15
N VAL A 210 4.13 0.68 -0.71
CA VAL A 210 5.00 0.80 -1.89
C VAL A 210 6.36 0.14 -1.66
N VAL A 211 6.92 0.22 -0.46
CA VAL A 211 8.23 -0.37 -0.14
C VAL A 211 8.21 -1.90 -0.11
N THR A 212 7.04 -2.51 0.12
CA THR A 212 6.88 -3.97 0.13
C THR A 212 7.22 -4.58 -1.23
N PHE A 213 7.07 -3.82 -2.32
CA PHE A 213 7.46 -4.25 -3.67
C PHE A 213 8.97 -4.47 -3.82
N GLY A 214 9.80 -3.78 -3.03
CA GLY A 214 11.26 -3.97 -3.03
C GLY A 214 11.73 -4.92 -1.92
N TYR A 215 11.08 -4.87 -0.75
CA TYR A 215 11.50 -5.67 0.41
C TYR A 215 10.99 -7.11 0.41
N SER A 216 9.84 -7.38 -0.24
CA SER A 216 9.21 -8.70 -0.17
C SER A 216 8.83 -9.24 -1.54
N PHE A 217 8.21 -8.43 -2.39
CA PHE A 217 7.59 -8.93 -3.62
C PHE A 217 8.54 -9.00 -4.82
N VAL A 218 9.71 -8.36 -4.73
CA VAL A 218 10.63 -8.17 -5.86
C VAL A 218 11.03 -9.48 -6.54
N PHE A 219 11.07 -10.61 -5.85
CA PHE A 219 11.45 -11.90 -6.45
C PHE A 219 10.29 -12.90 -6.52
N TRP A 220 9.05 -12.43 -6.41
CA TRP A 220 7.88 -13.29 -6.51
C TRP A 220 7.57 -13.63 -7.96
N ASP A 221 7.25 -14.90 -8.19
CA ASP A 221 6.66 -15.38 -9.44
C ASP A 221 5.13 -15.32 -9.39
N TRP A 222 4.50 -15.76 -10.47
CA TRP A 222 3.04 -15.84 -10.53
C TRP A 222 2.46 -16.74 -9.43
N LYS A 223 3.06 -17.90 -9.16
CA LYS A 223 2.54 -18.84 -8.16
C LYS A 223 2.46 -18.18 -6.77
N ARG A 224 3.45 -17.38 -6.39
CA ARG A 224 3.42 -16.66 -5.12
C ARG A 224 2.39 -15.53 -5.13
N TRP A 225 2.23 -14.81 -6.25
CA TRP A 225 1.23 -13.75 -6.40
C TRP A 225 -0.21 -14.27 -6.41
N GLU A 226 -0.48 -15.39 -7.09
CA GLU A 226 -1.78 -16.06 -7.09
C GLU A 226 -2.21 -16.39 -5.66
N ARG A 227 -1.28 -16.94 -4.87
CA ARG A 227 -1.52 -17.23 -3.45
C ARG A 227 -1.76 -15.96 -2.62
N GLU A 228 -1.07 -14.86 -2.91
CA GLU A 228 -1.31 -13.59 -2.20
C GLU A 228 -2.70 -13.03 -2.51
N LEU A 229 -3.15 -13.10 -3.76
CA LEU A 229 -4.47 -12.64 -4.17
C LEU A 229 -5.59 -13.49 -3.54
N ASP A 230 -5.38 -14.80 -3.42
CA ASP A 230 -6.28 -15.67 -2.66
C ASP A 230 -6.30 -15.29 -1.17
N TRP A 231 -5.15 -14.99 -0.57
CA TRP A 231 -5.05 -14.49 0.81
C TRP A 231 -5.77 -13.16 1.00
N MET A 232 -5.64 -12.24 0.05
CA MET A 232 -6.31 -10.95 0.06
C MET A 232 -7.83 -11.12 0.12
N VAL A 233 -8.40 -11.92 -0.78
CA VAL A 233 -9.86 -12.16 -0.80
C VAL A 233 -10.35 -12.85 0.48
N LEU A 234 -9.62 -13.86 0.96
CA LEU A 234 -9.95 -14.53 2.22
C LEU A 234 -9.92 -13.57 3.43
N ASN A 235 -9.06 -12.56 3.43
CA ASN A 235 -9.02 -11.53 4.48
C ASN A 235 -9.92 -10.32 4.18
N GLY A 236 -10.75 -10.40 3.13
CA GLY A 236 -11.69 -9.36 2.76
C GLY A 236 -11.02 -8.12 2.16
N VAL A 237 -9.78 -8.18 1.70
CA VAL A 237 -9.15 -7.06 0.96
C VAL A 237 -9.92 -6.83 -0.34
N ASN A 238 -10.26 -5.57 -0.63
CA ASN A 238 -10.97 -5.18 -1.85
C ASN A 238 -10.31 -4.01 -2.60
N MET A 239 -9.16 -3.53 -2.10
CA MET A 239 -8.35 -2.52 -2.76
C MET A 239 -6.86 -2.79 -2.44
N ALA A 240 -5.99 -2.70 -3.43
CA ALA A 240 -4.56 -2.91 -3.23
C ALA A 240 -3.71 -2.27 -4.32
N LEU A 241 -2.42 -2.10 -4.05
CA LEU A 241 -1.46 -1.57 -5.01
C LEU A 241 -1.22 -2.57 -6.17
N GLY A 242 -1.36 -2.11 -7.42
CA GLY A 242 -1.07 -2.87 -8.63
C GLY A 242 0.18 -2.32 -9.33
N MET A 243 1.35 -2.47 -8.72
CA MET A 243 2.58 -1.74 -9.08
C MET A 243 3.69 -2.64 -9.67
N VAL A 244 3.45 -3.94 -9.89
CA VAL A 244 4.45 -4.81 -10.52
C VAL A 244 4.66 -4.35 -11.96
N GLY A 245 5.91 -4.38 -12.43
CA GLY A 245 6.23 -4.02 -13.81
C GLY A 245 5.99 -2.56 -14.20
N GLN A 246 5.78 -1.64 -13.25
CA GLN A 246 5.62 -0.20 -13.53
C GLN A 246 6.74 0.35 -14.42
N GLU A 247 7.97 -0.15 -14.24
CA GLU A 247 9.14 0.26 -15.02
C GLU A 247 8.99 -0.02 -16.51
N TYR A 248 8.19 -1.03 -16.89
CA TYR A 248 7.89 -1.30 -18.29
C TYR A 248 7.07 -0.15 -18.88
N VAL A 249 6.00 0.29 -18.21
CA VAL A 249 5.17 1.43 -18.62
C VAL A 249 6.02 2.71 -18.66
N VAL A 250 6.84 2.95 -17.63
CA VAL A 250 7.75 4.11 -17.55
C VAL A 250 8.76 4.11 -18.70
N ARG A 251 9.35 2.95 -19.03
CA ARG A 251 10.29 2.83 -20.15
C ARG A 251 9.60 3.14 -21.48
N ARG A 252 8.42 2.55 -21.73
CA ARG A 252 7.63 2.82 -22.94
C ARG A 252 7.22 4.29 -23.04
N PHE A 253 6.85 4.89 -21.92
CA PHE A 253 6.50 6.30 -21.84
C PHE A 253 7.65 7.20 -22.28
N TYR A 254 8.85 7.01 -21.72
CA TYR A 254 10.00 7.83 -22.09
C TYR A 254 10.57 7.51 -23.48
N GLU A 255 10.49 6.26 -23.94
CA GLU A 255 10.79 5.90 -25.34
C GLU A 255 9.88 6.69 -26.31
N ASN A 256 8.58 6.83 -26.01
CA ASN A 256 7.65 7.65 -26.80
C ASN A 256 7.98 9.15 -26.78
N LEU A 257 8.68 9.63 -25.74
CA LEU A 257 9.20 11.00 -25.65
C LEU A 257 10.59 11.15 -26.31
N GLY A 258 11.10 10.10 -26.95
CA GLY A 258 12.34 10.12 -27.71
C GLY A 258 13.61 9.96 -26.88
N LEU A 259 13.52 9.38 -25.68
CA LEU A 259 14.69 8.93 -24.91
C LEU A 259 15.12 7.54 -25.38
N THR A 260 16.43 7.30 -25.43
CA THR A 260 16.97 5.97 -25.75
C THR A 260 17.03 5.08 -24.51
N ARG A 261 17.13 3.76 -24.71
CA ARG A 261 17.31 2.82 -23.59
C ARG A 261 18.59 3.08 -22.80
N GLU A 262 19.65 3.52 -23.47
CA GLU A 262 20.92 3.91 -22.85
C GLU A 262 20.73 5.11 -21.91
N GLU A 263 19.96 6.12 -22.32
CA GLU A 263 19.64 7.27 -21.47
C GLU A 263 18.84 6.83 -20.23
N LEU A 264 17.86 5.94 -20.43
CA LEU A 264 17.04 5.39 -19.34
C LEU A 264 17.80 4.47 -18.39
N ASN A 265 18.92 3.89 -18.82
CA ASN A 265 19.71 3.02 -17.96
C ASN A 265 20.28 3.75 -16.74
N SER A 266 20.53 5.05 -16.88
CA SER A 266 21.02 5.91 -15.80
C SER A 266 19.92 6.33 -14.81
N PHE A 267 18.65 6.14 -15.17
CA PHE A 267 17.49 6.52 -14.36
C PHE A 267 16.82 5.33 -13.68
N ILE A 268 16.55 4.25 -14.44
CA ILE A 268 15.92 3.04 -13.89
C ILE A 268 16.94 2.22 -13.10
N GLY A 269 16.68 2.10 -11.81
CA GLY A 269 17.47 1.41 -10.82
C GLY A 269 17.23 -0.10 -10.76
N GLY A 270 17.95 -0.72 -9.83
CA GLY A 270 17.90 -2.16 -9.62
C GLY A 270 16.57 -2.61 -9.00
N PRO A 271 16.10 -3.84 -9.29
CA PRO A 271 14.78 -4.32 -8.88
C PRO A 271 14.45 -4.09 -7.39
N ALA A 272 15.40 -4.39 -6.51
CA ALA A 272 15.19 -4.28 -5.07
C ALA A 272 15.06 -2.83 -4.58
N PHE A 273 15.48 -1.82 -5.35
CA PHE A 273 15.47 -0.41 -4.97
C PHE A 273 14.38 0.42 -5.69
N MET A 274 13.60 -0.22 -6.57
CA MET A 274 12.58 0.47 -7.37
C MET A 274 11.53 1.22 -6.54
N PRO A 275 11.08 0.79 -5.34
CA PRO A 275 10.15 1.59 -4.55
C PRO A 275 10.65 3.02 -4.27
N TRP A 276 11.90 3.17 -3.85
CA TRP A 276 12.50 4.48 -3.58
C TRP A 276 12.73 5.28 -4.85
N GLN A 277 12.98 4.62 -5.98
CA GLN A 277 13.05 5.31 -7.26
C GLN A 277 11.67 5.83 -7.69
N ARG A 278 10.62 5.02 -7.56
CA ARG A 278 9.25 5.41 -7.89
C ARG A 278 8.81 6.63 -7.09
N MET A 279 9.27 6.75 -5.84
CA MET A 279 9.00 7.89 -4.95
C MET A 279 9.94 9.09 -5.16
N GLY A 280 10.88 9.04 -6.10
CA GLY A 280 11.81 10.14 -6.40
C GLY A 280 12.96 10.32 -5.38
N ASN A 281 13.13 9.37 -4.46
CA ASN A 281 14.22 9.39 -3.49
C ASN A 281 15.56 9.03 -4.12
N THR A 282 15.53 8.10 -5.07
CA THR A 282 16.74 7.54 -5.68
C THR A 282 16.61 7.44 -7.19
N GLN A 283 17.73 7.33 -7.89
CA GLN A 283 17.77 7.04 -9.32
C GLN A 283 18.98 6.18 -9.67
N GLY A 284 18.88 5.47 -10.80
CA GLY A 284 19.94 4.63 -11.33
C GLY A 284 20.19 3.35 -10.54
N SER A 285 21.05 2.49 -11.07
CA SER A 285 21.37 1.20 -10.46
C SER A 285 22.51 1.29 -9.44
N TRP A 286 22.33 0.57 -8.33
CA TRP A 286 23.26 0.50 -7.22
C TRP A 286 24.08 -0.78 -7.38
N GLY A 287 25.15 -0.73 -8.18
CA GLY A 287 25.99 -1.91 -8.41
C GLY A 287 27.03 -1.71 -9.51
N TYR A 288 28.00 -2.62 -9.55
CA TYR A 288 29.12 -2.62 -10.50
C TYR A 288 28.79 -3.29 -11.85
N ALA A 289 27.65 -3.99 -11.95
CA ALA A 289 27.27 -4.68 -13.18
C ALA A 289 26.48 -3.75 -14.09
N ASN A 290 27.10 -3.32 -15.19
CA ASN A 290 26.42 -2.75 -16.36
C ASN A 290 25.63 -3.83 -17.12
N ASP A 291 24.85 -4.65 -16.43
CA ASP A 291 24.05 -5.71 -17.06
C ASP A 291 22.69 -5.16 -17.50
N THR A 292 22.76 -4.33 -18.54
CA THR A 292 21.58 -3.73 -19.20
C THR A 292 20.64 -4.80 -19.74
N GLN A 293 21.17 -5.95 -20.17
CA GLN A 293 20.35 -7.03 -20.73
C GLN A 293 19.48 -7.66 -19.65
N PHE A 294 20.08 -8.11 -18.55
CA PHE A 294 19.34 -8.66 -17.41
C PHE A 294 18.25 -7.70 -16.92
N LYS A 295 18.58 -6.40 -16.80
CA LYS A 295 17.59 -5.40 -16.36
C LYS A 295 16.41 -5.29 -17.31
N ASN A 296 16.65 -5.32 -18.63
CA ASN A 296 15.57 -5.24 -19.61
C ASN A 296 14.70 -6.49 -19.59
N ASP A 297 15.30 -7.69 -19.57
CA ASP A 297 14.58 -8.96 -19.51
C ASP A 297 13.76 -9.07 -18.23
N TRP A 298 14.32 -8.60 -17.12
CA TRP A 298 13.61 -8.49 -15.85
C TRP A 298 12.38 -7.59 -15.99
N ILE A 299 12.52 -6.36 -16.49
CA ILE A 299 11.41 -5.42 -16.67
C ILE A 299 10.31 -6.02 -17.57
N ASP A 300 10.69 -6.73 -18.64
CA ASP A 300 9.76 -7.41 -19.55
C ASP A 300 8.98 -8.52 -18.82
N SER A 301 9.68 -9.37 -18.06
CA SER A 301 9.04 -10.43 -17.26
C SER A 301 8.08 -9.88 -16.20
N GLN A 302 8.41 -8.73 -15.59
CA GLN A 302 7.55 -8.10 -14.58
C GLN A 302 6.27 -7.52 -15.20
N TRP A 303 6.32 -7.09 -16.46
CA TRP A 303 5.11 -6.67 -17.18
C TRP A 303 4.18 -7.85 -17.44
N GLU A 304 4.70 -8.99 -17.87
CA GLU A 304 3.92 -10.22 -18.07
C GLU A 304 3.27 -10.70 -16.76
N LEU A 305 4.01 -10.63 -15.65
CA LEU A 305 3.51 -10.93 -14.31
C LEU A 305 2.38 -9.97 -13.91
N GLN A 306 2.57 -8.67 -14.15
CA GLN A 306 1.57 -7.66 -13.83
C GLN A 306 0.26 -7.86 -14.60
N GLN A 307 0.31 -8.29 -15.86
CA GLN A 307 -0.91 -8.60 -16.62
C GLN A 307 -1.73 -9.70 -15.93
N GLN A 308 -1.08 -10.76 -15.43
CA GLN A 308 -1.75 -11.84 -14.70
C GLN A 308 -2.33 -11.35 -13.36
N ILE A 309 -1.58 -10.49 -12.65
CA ILE A 309 -2.03 -9.90 -11.38
C ILE A 309 -3.29 -9.05 -11.60
N ILE A 310 -3.27 -8.13 -12.56
CA ILE A 310 -4.40 -7.25 -12.84
C ILE A 310 -5.63 -8.04 -13.30
N GLU A 311 -5.46 -9.07 -14.13
CA GLU A 311 -6.57 -9.91 -14.56
C GLU A 311 -7.20 -10.66 -13.37
N ARG A 312 -6.39 -11.23 -12.48
CA ARG A 312 -6.90 -11.88 -11.27
C ARG A 312 -7.54 -10.89 -10.30
N MET A 313 -7.00 -9.68 -10.14
CA MET A 313 -7.64 -8.62 -9.35
C MET A 313 -9.01 -8.24 -9.92
N LYS A 314 -9.16 -8.15 -11.25
CA LYS A 314 -10.47 -7.91 -11.90
C LYS A 314 -11.46 -9.03 -11.60
N ILE A 315 -11.05 -10.30 -11.78
CA ILE A 315 -11.86 -11.49 -11.51
C ILE A 315 -12.32 -11.53 -10.06
N LEU A 316 -11.44 -11.21 -9.11
CA LEU A 316 -11.75 -11.18 -7.67
C LEU A 316 -12.44 -9.89 -7.21
N ASN A 317 -12.66 -8.94 -8.13
CA ASN A 317 -13.18 -7.61 -7.86
C ASN A 317 -12.39 -6.83 -6.79
N ILE A 318 -11.06 -6.96 -6.82
CA ILE A 318 -10.12 -6.13 -6.06
C ILE A 318 -9.79 -4.89 -6.90
N THR A 319 -9.99 -3.72 -6.34
CA THR A 319 -9.63 -2.44 -6.98
C THR A 319 -8.11 -2.28 -7.00
N ALA A 320 -7.51 -2.31 -8.17
CA ALA A 320 -6.08 -2.09 -8.34
C ALA A 320 -5.74 -0.60 -8.33
N ILE A 321 -4.96 -0.12 -7.37
CA ILE A 321 -4.42 1.24 -7.40
C ILE A 321 -3.22 1.21 -8.36
N LEU A 322 -3.35 1.90 -9.49
CA LEU A 322 -2.34 1.94 -10.55
C LEU A 322 -1.39 3.11 -10.35
N PRO A 323 -0.17 3.10 -10.89
CA PRO A 323 0.71 4.27 -10.83
C PRO A 323 0.18 5.42 -11.70
N ALA A 324 0.53 6.65 -11.32
CA ALA A 324 0.44 7.83 -12.18
C ALA A 324 1.81 8.50 -12.33
N PHE A 325 1.91 9.39 -13.32
CA PHE A 325 3.09 10.25 -13.49
C PHE A 325 3.20 11.21 -12.31
N ASN A 326 4.27 11.09 -11.52
CA ASN A 326 4.48 11.89 -10.32
C ASN A 326 5.53 13.00 -10.48
N GLY A 327 5.98 13.26 -11.71
CA GLY A 327 6.88 14.35 -12.03
C GLY A 327 8.36 14.00 -11.99
N PHE A 328 8.79 12.90 -11.34
CA PHE A 328 10.20 12.49 -11.31
C PHE A 328 10.64 11.90 -12.65
N VAL A 329 11.71 12.45 -13.21
CA VAL A 329 12.12 12.24 -14.61
C VAL A 329 13.63 11.98 -14.77
N PRO A 330 14.05 11.29 -15.84
CA PRO A 330 15.46 11.20 -16.22
C PRO A 330 16.05 12.58 -16.50
N ARG A 331 17.34 12.77 -16.16
CA ARG A 331 18.06 14.05 -16.36
C ARG A 331 18.05 14.51 -17.83
N GLN A 332 18.01 13.56 -18.75
CA GLN A 332 18.06 13.79 -20.19
C GLN A 332 16.75 14.40 -20.72
N LEU A 333 15.63 14.26 -20.00
CA LEU A 333 14.32 14.73 -20.46
C LEU A 333 14.29 16.25 -20.68
N GLN A 334 15.03 17.02 -19.89
CA GLN A 334 15.12 18.48 -20.05
C GLN A 334 15.62 18.90 -21.44
N THR A 335 16.45 18.08 -22.09
CA THR A 335 16.95 18.36 -23.45
C THR A 335 15.85 18.27 -24.51
N LYS A 336 14.78 17.51 -24.23
CA LYS A 336 13.61 17.37 -25.10
C LYS A 336 12.59 18.49 -24.87
N PHE A 337 12.59 19.10 -23.69
CA PHE A 337 11.66 20.15 -23.28
C PHE A 337 12.40 21.37 -22.69
N PRO A 338 13.23 22.08 -23.48
CA PRO A 338 14.10 23.15 -22.97
C PRO A 338 13.36 24.40 -22.45
N ASN A 339 12.07 24.53 -22.73
CA ASN A 339 11.24 25.66 -22.30
C ASN A 339 10.40 25.35 -21.05
N SER A 340 10.56 24.17 -20.47
CA SER A 340 9.84 23.76 -19.25
C SER A 340 10.72 23.88 -18.02
N THR A 341 10.07 23.97 -16.87
CA THR A 341 10.73 24.03 -15.57
C THR A 341 11.14 22.62 -15.13
N PHE A 342 12.40 22.48 -14.73
CA PHE A 342 12.92 21.28 -14.07
C PHE A 342 13.56 21.70 -12.76
N GLU A 343 13.26 20.97 -11.70
CA GLU A 343 13.81 21.15 -10.36
C GLU A 343 14.48 19.84 -9.90
N GLU A 344 15.21 19.88 -8.79
CA GLU A 344 15.84 18.71 -8.19
C GLU A 344 15.20 18.41 -6.84
N SER A 345 14.93 17.13 -6.55
CA SER A 345 14.49 16.72 -5.23
C SER A 345 15.57 16.97 -4.17
N SER A 346 15.17 17.07 -2.90
CA SER A 346 16.14 17.13 -1.81
C SER A 346 17.01 15.87 -1.76
N ASP A 347 18.18 15.97 -1.13
CA ASP A 347 18.95 14.75 -0.81
C ASP A 347 18.13 13.82 0.10
N TRP A 348 18.36 12.52 -0.07
CA TRP A 348 17.69 11.47 0.68
C TRP A 348 18.73 10.48 1.22
N GLY A 349 18.73 10.27 2.53
CA GLY A 349 19.61 9.29 3.18
C GLY A 349 21.12 9.58 3.11
N GLY A 350 21.54 10.82 2.79
CA GLY A 350 22.95 11.16 2.64
C GLY A 350 23.58 10.53 1.38
N MET A 351 22.76 10.20 0.39
CA MET A 351 23.17 9.50 -0.81
C MET A 351 24.01 10.40 -1.73
N PRO A 352 25.00 9.84 -2.45
CA PRO A 352 25.71 10.63 -3.46
C PRO A 352 24.74 11.14 -4.51
N GLU A 353 24.92 12.39 -4.94
CA GLU A 353 24.06 13.10 -5.89
C GLU A 353 23.82 12.34 -7.21
N LYS A 354 24.73 11.46 -7.63
CA LYS A 354 24.49 10.60 -8.80
C LYS A 354 23.28 9.64 -8.63
N TYR A 355 22.94 9.29 -7.40
CA TYR A 355 21.89 8.33 -7.04
C TYR A 355 20.71 8.96 -6.27
N SER A 356 20.77 10.25 -5.92
CA SER A 356 19.69 11.03 -5.31
C SER A 356 19.43 12.30 -6.14
N LYS A 357 18.78 13.32 -5.56
CA LYS A 357 18.42 14.59 -6.23
C LYS A 357 17.83 14.35 -7.61
N VAL A 358 16.74 13.59 -7.62
CA VAL A 358 16.06 13.20 -8.84
C VAL A 358 15.44 14.44 -9.46
N HIS A 359 15.67 14.66 -10.77
CA HIS A 359 15.02 15.76 -11.46
C HIS A 359 13.52 15.54 -11.47
N PHE A 360 12.76 16.60 -11.31
CA PHE A 360 11.31 16.54 -11.45
C PHE A 360 10.75 17.78 -12.14
N ILE A 361 9.59 17.60 -12.75
CA ILE A 361 8.78 18.68 -13.31
C ILE A 361 7.73 19.04 -12.25
N PRO A 362 7.68 20.29 -11.75
CA PRO A 362 6.67 20.69 -10.79
C PRO A 362 5.28 20.64 -11.44
N SER A 363 4.25 20.27 -10.68
CA SER A 363 2.87 20.15 -11.20
C SER A 363 2.25 21.49 -11.63
N THR A 364 2.88 22.60 -11.27
CA THR A 364 2.53 23.95 -11.73
C THR A 364 3.04 24.24 -13.15
N ASP A 365 3.99 23.46 -13.68
CA ASP A 365 4.44 23.57 -15.06
C ASP A 365 3.42 22.91 -16.02
N PRO A 366 3.02 23.56 -17.12
CA PRO A 366 2.07 23.00 -18.09
C PRO A 366 2.50 21.63 -18.67
N LEU A 367 3.80 21.34 -18.72
CA LEU A 367 4.30 20.06 -19.17
C LEU A 367 3.86 18.92 -18.27
N PHE A 368 3.75 19.12 -16.95
CA PHE A 368 3.31 18.08 -16.02
C PHE A 368 1.92 17.55 -16.37
N ASN A 369 0.97 18.44 -16.65
CA ASN A 369 -0.39 18.07 -17.07
C ASN A 369 -0.36 17.29 -18.41
N THR A 370 0.46 17.74 -19.36
CA THR A 370 0.60 17.10 -20.67
C THR A 370 1.14 15.67 -20.53
N LEU A 371 2.20 15.50 -19.75
CA LEU A 371 2.85 14.22 -19.52
C LEU A 371 2.00 13.27 -18.68
N SER A 372 1.30 13.79 -17.67
CA SER A 372 0.36 12.98 -16.86
C SER A 372 -0.74 12.37 -17.70
N LYS A 373 -1.33 13.18 -18.61
CA LYS A 373 -2.33 12.72 -19.55
C LYS A 373 -1.79 11.62 -20.46
N GLN A 374 -0.64 11.86 -21.11
CA GLN A 374 -0.02 10.87 -21.99
C GLN A 374 0.36 9.57 -21.25
N PHE A 375 0.82 9.67 -20.00
CA PHE A 375 1.18 8.50 -19.19
C PHE A 375 -0.04 7.64 -18.89
N ILE A 376 -1.14 8.23 -18.42
CA ILE A 376 -2.38 7.51 -18.11
C ILE A 376 -3.03 6.94 -19.38
N GLU A 377 -3.03 7.68 -20.49
CA GLU A 377 -3.53 7.19 -21.78
C GLU A 377 -2.72 5.98 -22.27
N LEU A 378 -1.37 6.07 -22.22
CA LEU A 378 -0.48 4.96 -22.55
C LEU A 378 -0.76 3.75 -21.65
N GLN A 379 -0.75 3.95 -20.33
CA GLN A 379 -1.00 2.89 -19.36
C GLN A 379 -2.35 2.20 -19.60
N THR A 380 -3.40 2.98 -19.81
CA THR A 380 -4.76 2.47 -20.08
C THR A 380 -4.79 1.65 -21.37
N SER A 381 -4.13 2.11 -22.43
CA SER A 381 -4.04 1.34 -23.69
C SER A 381 -3.31 0.02 -23.51
N MET A 382 -2.26 -0.01 -22.68
CA MET A 382 -1.46 -1.20 -22.40
C MET A 382 -2.21 -2.22 -21.56
N TYR A 383 -3.20 -1.79 -20.77
CA TYR A 383 -4.14 -2.67 -20.07
C TYR A 383 -5.43 -2.93 -20.86
N ASN A 384 -5.40 -2.80 -22.19
CA ASN A 384 -6.55 -3.04 -23.09
C ASN A 384 -7.79 -2.22 -22.71
N GLY A 385 -7.59 -0.95 -22.35
CA GLY A 385 -8.67 -0.03 -21.96
C GLY A 385 -9.06 -0.10 -20.48
N TYR A 386 -8.47 -0.99 -19.69
CA TYR A 386 -8.77 -1.09 -18.26
C TYR A 386 -8.11 0.06 -17.46
N THR A 387 -8.91 0.63 -16.56
CA THR A 387 -8.46 1.43 -15.43
C THR A 387 -9.37 1.16 -14.23
N SER A 388 -8.84 1.25 -13.02
CA SER A 388 -9.63 1.27 -11.79
C SER A 388 -10.13 2.67 -11.42
N HIS A 389 -9.60 3.70 -12.10
CA HIS A 389 -9.71 5.11 -11.75
C HIS A 389 -8.99 5.52 -10.45
N TYR A 390 -8.26 4.62 -9.78
CA TYR A 390 -7.44 4.96 -8.61
C TYR A 390 -5.97 4.98 -8.98
N TYR A 391 -5.32 6.13 -8.71
CA TYR A 391 -3.95 6.37 -9.12
C TYR A 391 -3.09 6.76 -7.92
N LEU A 392 -2.01 6.00 -7.68
CA LEU A 392 -1.00 6.34 -6.69
C LEU A 392 -0.05 7.40 -7.26
N LEU A 393 0.10 8.50 -6.53
CA LEU A 393 1.05 9.57 -6.85
C LEU A 393 1.54 10.22 -5.56
N ASP A 394 2.82 10.01 -5.24
CA ASP A 394 3.48 10.61 -4.08
C ASP A 394 4.51 11.65 -4.55
N LEU A 395 4.43 12.86 -3.97
CA LEU A 395 5.29 13.99 -4.33
C LEU A 395 6.48 14.14 -3.39
N TYR A 396 6.29 13.86 -2.09
CA TYR A 396 7.23 14.26 -1.05
C TYR A 396 7.52 13.16 -0.03
N ASN A 397 7.46 11.88 -0.45
CA ASN A 397 7.79 10.79 0.46
C ASN A 397 9.26 10.91 0.91
N GLU A 398 9.48 11.33 2.15
CA GLU A 398 10.81 11.62 2.72
C GLU A 398 11.64 12.65 1.92
N LEU A 399 10.98 13.49 1.13
CA LEU A 399 11.60 14.58 0.40
C LEU A 399 11.11 15.92 0.94
N VAL A 400 11.98 16.93 0.86
CA VAL A 400 11.64 18.31 1.22
C VAL A 400 11.16 19.03 -0.04
N PRO A 401 9.96 19.64 -0.04
CA PRO A 401 9.51 20.48 -1.15
C PRO A 401 10.51 21.61 -1.42
N THR A 402 10.74 21.91 -2.69
CA THR A 402 11.53 23.07 -3.14
C THR A 402 10.91 24.40 -2.70
N CYS A 403 9.63 24.39 -2.34
CA CYS A 403 8.86 25.54 -1.90
C CYS A 403 7.85 25.15 -0.81
N THR A 404 7.83 25.89 0.32
CA THR A 404 6.97 25.60 1.49
C THR A 404 6.00 26.74 1.83
N ARG A 405 5.85 27.72 0.93
CA ARG A 405 4.85 28.79 1.08
C ARG A 405 3.44 28.25 0.82
N VAL A 406 2.44 28.79 1.51
CA VAL A 406 1.04 28.29 1.48
C VAL A 406 0.45 28.30 0.06
N ASP A 407 0.53 29.41 -0.65
CA ASP A 407 0.08 29.55 -2.05
C ASP A 407 0.75 28.53 -2.99
N CYS A 408 2.03 28.27 -2.74
CA CYS A 408 2.85 27.36 -3.54
C CYS A 408 2.42 25.90 -3.38
N LEU A 409 2.25 25.44 -2.14
CA LEU A 409 1.81 24.08 -1.82
C LEU A 409 0.38 23.83 -2.30
N GLN A 410 -0.49 24.84 -2.18
CA GLN A 410 -1.86 24.78 -2.68
C GLN A 410 -1.89 24.66 -4.21
N ALA A 411 -1.14 25.51 -4.92
CA ALA A 411 -1.06 25.47 -6.39
C ALA A 411 -0.51 24.13 -6.90
N LEU A 412 0.43 23.54 -6.16
CA LEU A 412 1.06 22.27 -6.50
C LEU A 412 0.05 21.11 -6.48
N THR A 413 -0.71 20.94 -5.41
CA THR A 413 -1.69 19.84 -5.33
C THR A 413 -2.92 20.09 -6.22
N ALA A 414 -3.32 21.34 -6.41
CA ALA A 414 -4.33 21.71 -7.42
C ALA A 414 -3.86 21.34 -8.84
N GLY A 415 -2.58 21.56 -9.15
CA GLY A 415 -1.95 21.15 -10.41
C GLY A 415 -1.98 19.64 -10.63
N VAL A 416 -1.72 18.85 -9.59
CA VAL A 416 -1.82 17.37 -9.66
C VAL A 416 -3.27 16.94 -9.92
N MET A 417 -4.24 17.47 -9.17
CA MET A 417 -5.65 17.14 -9.38
C MET A 417 -6.10 17.49 -10.80
N LYS A 418 -5.73 18.67 -11.31
CA LYS A 418 -6.01 19.07 -12.70
C LYS A 418 -5.40 18.08 -13.71
N ALA A 419 -4.16 17.64 -13.48
CA ALA A 419 -3.47 16.70 -14.34
C ALA A 419 -4.11 15.31 -14.37
N LEU A 420 -4.49 14.78 -13.21
CA LEU A 420 -5.21 13.50 -13.13
C LEU A 420 -6.58 13.59 -13.81
N LYS A 421 -7.33 14.68 -13.57
CA LYS A 421 -8.67 14.88 -14.16
C LYS A 421 -8.67 15.13 -15.65
N SER A 422 -7.60 15.71 -16.20
CA SER A 422 -7.47 15.91 -17.64
C SER A 422 -7.21 14.60 -18.40
N ALA A 423 -6.64 13.60 -17.71
CA ALA A 423 -6.39 12.27 -18.22
C ALA A 423 -7.59 11.33 -18.03
N ASP A 424 -8.17 11.34 -16.83
CA ASP A 424 -9.33 10.56 -16.46
C ASP A 424 -10.27 11.41 -15.58
N PRO A 425 -11.44 11.83 -16.09
CA PRO A 425 -12.41 12.60 -15.31
C PRO A 425 -12.86 11.90 -14.03
N GLN A 426 -12.76 10.57 -13.97
CA GLN A 426 -13.09 9.74 -12.82
C GLN A 426 -11.89 9.42 -11.92
N ALA A 427 -10.72 10.00 -12.17
CA ALA A 427 -9.53 9.75 -11.36
C ALA A 427 -9.76 10.08 -9.88
N VAL A 428 -9.29 9.19 -9.02
CA VAL A 428 -9.12 9.37 -7.58
C VAL A 428 -7.63 9.37 -7.29
N TRP A 429 -7.13 10.45 -6.70
CA TRP A 429 -5.74 10.54 -6.28
C TRP A 429 -5.52 9.79 -4.97
N VAL A 430 -4.81 8.68 -5.03
CA VAL A 430 -4.33 7.96 -3.86
C VAL A 430 -2.93 8.48 -3.48
N LEU A 431 -2.73 8.82 -2.22
CA LEU A 431 -1.44 9.31 -1.71
C LEU A 431 -1.14 8.79 -0.31
N GLN A 432 0.14 8.62 0.00
CA GLN A 432 0.62 8.23 1.31
C GLN A 432 0.73 9.44 2.24
N GLY A 433 0.20 9.34 3.47
CA GLY A 433 0.32 10.41 4.47
C GLY A 433 1.71 10.53 5.11
N TRP A 434 2.61 9.56 4.89
CA TRP A 434 3.90 9.40 5.58
C TRP A 434 4.75 10.68 5.65
N PHE A 435 4.78 11.47 4.57
CA PHE A 435 5.58 12.69 4.48
C PHE A 435 5.27 13.71 5.59
N LEU A 436 4.04 13.71 6.13
CA LEU A 436 3.62 14.61 7.20
C LEU A 436 4.34 14.36 8.53
N LEU A 437 4.98 13.20 8.72
CA LEU A 437 5.79 12.93 9.91
C LEU A 437 7.01 13.84 10.00
N ASN A 438 7.49 14.41 8.90
CA ASN A 438 8.52 15.44 8.93
C ASN A 438 7.93 16.78 9.39
N ARG A 439 7.75 16.92 10.70
CA ARG A 439 7.20 18.12 11.34
C ARG A 439 8.06 19.37 11.12
N GLY A 440 9.35 19.24 10.79
CA GLY A 440 10.18 20.40 10.46
C GLY A 440 9.70 21.16 9.23
N VAL A 441 9.07 20.44 8.29
CA VAL A 441 8.54 20.98 7.02
C VAL A 441 7.03 21.12 7.08
N TRP A 442 6.34 20.07 7.53
CA TRP A 442 4.88 19.95 7.48
C TRP A 442 4.24 20.45 8.77
N GLN A 443 4.31 21.76 8.96
CA GLN A 443 3.61 22.49 10.01
C GLN A 443 2.13 22.71 9.61
N PRO A 444 1.23 23.01 10.57
CA PRO A 444 -0.21 23.07 10.29
C PRO A 444 -0.62 23.95 9.09
N PRO A 445 -0.06 25.16 8.87
CA PRO A 445 -0.39 25.96 7.69
C PRO A 445 0.01 25.28 6.37
N GLN A 446 1.18 24.66 6.31
CA GLN A 446 1.71 23.95 5.13
C GLN A 446 0.89 22.70 4.84
N THR A 447 0.60 21.91 5.88
CA THR A 447 -0.25 20.73 5.76
C THR A 447 -1.64 21.10 5.26
N LYS A 448 -2.27 22.12 5.84
CA LYS A 448 -3.58 22.58 5.39
C LYS A 448 -3.54 23.07 3.95
N ALA A 449 -2.54 23.86 3.56
CA ALA A 449 -2.39 24.37 2.21
C ALA A 449 -2.29 23.25 1.15
N PHE A 450 -1.52 22.20 1.46
CA PHE A 450 -1.39 21.02 0.61
C PHE A 450 -2.76 20.37 0.35
N PHE A 451 -3.58 20.18 1.39
CA PHE A 451 -4.90 19.58 1.25
C PHE A 451 -5.96 20.54 0.67
N ASP A 452 -5.85 21.85 0.94
CA ASP A 452 -6.73 22.86 0.34
C ASP A 452 -6.66 22.83 -1.19
N GLY A 453 -5.47 22.65 -1.78
CA GLY A 453 -5.33 22.53 -3.24
C GLY A 453 -5.97 21.28 -3.83
N ILE A 454 -6.00 20.16 -3.08
CA ILE A 454 -6.76 18.96 -3.47
C ILE A 454 -8.26 19.25 -3.46
N ARG A 455 -8.73 19.97 -2.44
CA ARG A 455 -10.15 20.27 -2.23
C ARG A 455 -10.74 21.23 -3.25
N GLU A 456 -9.92 21.94 -4.02
CA GLU A 456 -10.39 22.74 -5.16
C GLU A 456 -11.17 21.89 -6.18
N VAL A 457 -10.89 20.58 -6.25
CA VAL A 457 -11.59 19.64 -7.12
C VAL A 457 -12.54 18.77 -6.31
N ASN A 458 -13.85 18.87 -6.62
CA ASN A 458 -14.91 18.05 -6.01
C ASN A 458 -14.88 18.02 -4.46
N ASN A 459 -14.46 19.13 -3.83
CA ASN A 459 -14.30 19.28 -2.39
C ASN A 459 -13.48 18.14 -1.73
N GLY A 460 -12.49 17.59 -2.44
CA GLY A 460 -11.59 16.55 -1.95
C GLY A 460 -12.13 15.12 -2.05
N ARG A 461 -13.36 14.91 -2.53
CA ARG A 461 -13.98 13.58 -2.73
C ARG A 461 -13.33 12.75 -3.86
N ASP A 462 -12.37 13.34 -4.57
CA ASP A 462 -11.58 12.69 -5.62
C ASP A 462 -10.14 12.41 -5.18
N ALA A 463 -9.90 12.29 -3.87
CA ALA A 463 -8.63 11.88 -3.31
C ALA A 463 -8.83 10.94 -2.12
N PHE A 464 -7.85 10.07 -1.86
CA PHE A 464 -7.83 9.10 -0.77
C PHE A 464 -6.45 9.04 -0.12
N VAL A 465 -6.35 9.45 1.15
CA VAL A 465 -5.10 9.46 1.91
C VAL A 465 -4.93 8.15 2.68
N ILE A 466 -3.79 7.48 2.48
CA ILE A 466 -3.40 6.33 3.29
C ILE A 466 -2.67 6.85 4.54
N ASP A 467 -3.32 6.81 5.70
CA ASP A 467 -2.68 7.15 6.98
C ASP A 467 -1.81 5.96 7.43
N LEU A 468 -0.58 5.97 6.94
CA LEU A 468 0.28 4.80 6.77
C LEU A 468 0.79 4.17 8.08
N TYR A 469 0.75 4.91 9.20
CA TYR A 469 1.31 4.46 10.48
C TYR A 469 0.36 4.82 11.64
N SER A 470 -0.92 4.50 11.46
CA SER A 470 -2.01 5.01 12.30
C SER A 470 -2.09 4.35 13.68
N ASP A 471 -1.52 3.16 13.83
CA ASP A 471 -1.44 2.42 15.09
C ASP A 471 -0.41 3.02 16.07
N VAL A 472 0.62 3.70 15.56
CA VAL A 472 1.66 4.34 16.38
C VAL A 472 1.63 5.87 16.32
N ALA A 473 1.50 6.46 15.12
CA ALA A 473 1.58 7.90 14.90
C ALA A 473 0.44 8.39 13.99
N PRO A 474 -0.84 8.32 14.44
CA PRO A 474 -2.01 8.66 13.62
C PRO A 474 -2.01 10.12 13.18
N LEU A 475 -1.87 10.35 11.87
CA LEU A 475 -1.84 11.68 11.29
C LEU A 475 -3.23 12.29 11.21
N TRP A 476 -4.27 11.48 11.01
CA TRP A 476 -5.68 11.89 10.92
C TRP A 476 -6.12 12.74 12.12
N ARG A 477 -5.56 12.52 13.32
CA ARG A 477 -5.87 13.32 14.51
C ARG A 477 -5.33 14.74 14.40
N SER A 478 -4.09 14.87 13.97
CA SER A 478 -3.40 16.17 13.83
C SER A 478 -3.84 16.95 12.58
N SER A 479 -4.46 16.28 11.61
CA SER A 479 -4.98 16.88 10.38
C SER A 479 -6.50 17.02 10.36
N GLU A 480 -7.17 16.80 11.49
CA GLU A 480 -8.64 16.87 11.63
C GLU A 480 -9.38 16.04 10.57
N GLY A 481 -8.90 14.81 10.35
CA GLY A 481 -9.39 13.93 9.29
C GLY A 481 -8.97 14.42 7.90
N PHE A 482 -7.68 14.78 7.74
CA PHE A 482 -7.11 15.31 6.50
C PHE A 482 -7.95 16.43 5.87
N PHE A 483 -8.47 17.31 6.71
CA PHE A 483 -9.30 18.46 6.33
C PHE A 483 -10.51 18.09 5.45
N GLY A 484 -11.08 16.90 5.66
CA GLY A 484 -12.28 16.42 4.97
C GLY A 484 -12.03 15.61 3.69
N ILE A 485 -10.79 15.23 3.40
CA ILE A 485 -10.46 14.29 2.32
C ILE A 485 -10.66 12.86 2.84
N ASP A 486 -11.12 11.95 1.98
CA ASP A 486 -11.25 10.54 2.35
C ASP A 486 -9.90 9.92 2.74
N TRP A 487 -9.92 9.05 3.72
CA TRP A 487 -8.70 8.45 4.23
C TRP A 487 -8.92 7.04 4.79
N GLY A 488 -7.82 6.26 4.82
CA GLY A 488 -7.78 4.93 5.38
C GLY A 488 -6.83 4.84 6.56
N TRP A 489 -7.31 4.28 7.67
CA TRP A 489 -6.46 3.87 8.79
C TRP A 489 -5.63 2.64 8.36
N SER A 490 -4.32 2.70 8.54
CA SER A 490 -3.39 1.60 8.23
C SER A 490 -2.47 1.28 9.42
N MET A 491 -2.10 0.01 9.53
CA MET A 491 -1.15 -0.53 10.52
C MET A 491 0.19 -0.84 9.85
#